data_AF-A0A932ULL1-F1
#
_entry.id   AF-A0A932ULL1-F1
#
_cell.length_a   1.000
_cell.length_b   1.000
_cell.length_c   1.000
_cell.angle_alpha   90.00
_cell.angle_beta   90.00
_cell.angle_gamma   90.00
#
_symmetry.space_group_name_H-M   'P 1'
#
loop_
_entity.id
_entity.type
_entity.pdbx_description
1 polymer ?
#
loop_
_entity_poly.entity_id
_entity_poly.type
_entity_poly.pdbx_seq_one_letter_code
_entity_poly.pdbx_strand_id
1 'polypeptide(L)'
;MSRRLRETLGHPFWQAVLLMLAAYLVIVIIGWVSAPVPRTVVIQYMLSALVGVLIFVSDNEQRWSRFKEPIQRTLVEPERRRLRGALLVLVPALVGFVTFQQVRPTVSAPAALRSVHPASPVRITFRGKAMELATLENSLRASGDLAEHYAAGKRVYYQNCLPCHGDLLDGRGHFAHGFNPTPLPFDGSTIAQLRESFVFWRIAKGGPGLPREGAPWNSAMPVWEDFLTQEEIWQVIIFLYEQTGLNPRRLGVEGEGGHE
;
A
#
# COMPACT_ATOMS: atom_id res chain seq x y z
N MET A 1 7.63 -13.63 52.89
CA MET A 1 6.63 -14.11 51.90
C MET A 1 5.32 -14.38 52.62
N SER A 2 4.26 -13.62 52.36
CA SER A 2 3.00 -13.70 53.11
C SER A 2 2.27 -15.02 52.86
N ARG A 3 1.54 -15.53 53.84
CA ARG A 3 0.82 -16.83 53.79
C ARG A 3 -0.13 -16.93 52.58
N ARG A 4 -0.80 -15.81 52.24
CA ARG A 4 -1.64 -15.67 51.04
C ARG A 4 -0.86 -15.88 49.74
N LEU A 5 0.38 -15.39 49.64
CA LEU A 5 1.20 -15.55 48.43
C LEU A 5 1.54 -17.02 48.19
N ARG A 6 1.84 -17.75 49.27
CA ARG A 6 2.21 -19.17 49.23
C ARG A 6 0.99 -20.04 48.86
N GLU A 7 -0.20 -19.67 49.32
CA GLU A 7 -1.47 -20.29 48.94
C GLU A 7 -1.85 -20.02 47.48
N THR A 8 -1.70 -18.79 46.98
CA THR A 8 -1.98 -18.47 45.58
C THR A 8 -1.00 -19.14 44.61
N LEU A 9 0.28 -19.22 44.97
CA LEU A 9 1.32 -19.89 44.17
C LEU A 9 1.20 -21.43 44.18
N GLY A 10 0.58 -21.99 45.22
CA GLY A 10 0.27 -23.42 45.32
C GLY A 10 -0.96 -23.85 44.52
N HIS A 11 -1.75 -22.89 44.00
CA HIS A 11 -2.99 -23.18 43.30
C HIS A 11 -2.72 -23.58 41.83
N PRO A 12 -3.27 -24.71 41.34
CA PRO A 12 -2.93 -25.27 40.03
C PRO A 12 -3.23 -24.31 38.86
N PHE A 13 -4.26 -23.47 38.97
CA PHE A 13 -4.54 -22.40 37.99
C PHE A 13 -3.38 -21.40 37.85
N TRP A 14 -2.89 -20.86 38.96
CA TRP A 14 -1.79 -19.88 38.92
C TRP A 14 -0.46 -20.53 38.56
N GLN A 15 -0.26 -21.79 38.94
CA GLN A 15 0.89 -22.58 38.47
C GLN A 15 0.88 -22.73 36.95
N ALA A 16 -0.26 -23.07 36.34
CA ALA A 16 -0.40 -23.15 34.90
C ALA A 16 -0.10 -21.80 34.21
N VAL A 17 -0.65 -20.70 34.74
CA VAL A 17 -0.37 -19.34 34.21
C VAL A 17 1.11 -19.00 34.31
N LEU A 18 1.74 -19.27 35.46
CA LEU A 18 3.16 -19.01 35.67
C LEU A 18 4.05 -19.87 34.77
N LEU A 19 3.73 -21.14 34.58
CA LEU A 19 4.44 -22.02 33.66
C LEU A 19 4.33 -21.53 32.21
N MET A 20 3.16 -21.07 31.80
CA MET A 20 2.97 -20.48 30.47
C MET A 20 3.75 -19.17 30.30
N LEU A 21 3.74 -18.30 31.29
CA LEU A 21 4.54 -17.06 31.28
C LEU A 21 6.04 -17.35 31.26
N ALA A 22 6.50 -18.31 32.07
CA ALA A 22 7.89 -18.73 32.11
C ALA A 22 8.31 -19.34 30.76
N ALA A 23 7.50 -20.22 30.17
CA ALA A 23 7.77 -20.78 28.85
C ALA A 23 7.90 -19.69 27.78
N TYR A 24 6.97 -18.72 27.76
CA TYR A 24 7.03 -17.58 26.84
C TYR A 24 8.32 -16.76 27.02
N LEU A 25 8.66 -16.41 28.27
CA LEU A 25 9.87 -15.65 28.57
C LEU A 25 11.12 -16.41 28.16
N VAL A 26 11.20 -17.71 28.43
CA VAL A 26 12.34 -18.56 28.03
C VAL A 26 12.50 -18.55 26.51
N ILE A 27 11.42 -18.76 25.75
CA ILE A 27 11.46 -18.78 24.28
C ILE A 27 11.90 -17.42 23.71
N VAL A 28 11.34 -16.33 24.24
CA VAL A 28 11.67 -14.97 23.76
C VAL A 28 13.09 -14.57 24.14
N ILE A 29 13.49 -14.77 25.40
CA ILE A 29 14.83 -14.39 25.91
C ILE A 29 15.92 -15.21 25.21
N ILE A 30 15.76 -16.53 25.08
CA ILE A 30 16.74 -17.36 24.36
C ILE A 30 16.81 -16.95 22.89
N GLY A 31 15.66 -16.64 22.28
CA GLY A 31 15.62 -16.07 20.94
C GLY A 31 16.49 -14.84 20.78
N TRP A 32 16.37 -13.88 21.70
CA TRP A 32 17.14 -12.63 21.66
C TRP A 32 18.66 -12.83 21.72
N VAL A 33 19.15 -13.92 22.32
CA VAL A 33 20.60 -14.21 22.38
C VAL A 33 21.16 -14.59 21.00
N SER A 34 20.35 -15.14 20.10
CA SER A 34 20.81 -15.61 18.78
C SER A 34 20.22 -14.81 17.62
N ALA A 35 18.90 -14.65 17.55
CA ALA A 35 18.17 -13.85 16.57
C ALA A 35 16.68 -13.77 16.94
N PRO A 36 15.96 -12.68 16.60
CA PRO A 36 14.53 -12.57 16.87
C PRO A 36 13.75 -13.78 16.36
N VAL A 37 13.10 -14.53 17.26
CA VAL A 37 12.34 -15.74 16.87
C VAL A 37 11.13 -15.33 16.03
N PRO A 38 10.90 -15.97 14.86
CA PRO A 38 9.69 -15.76 14.08
C PRO A 38 8.44 -16.04 14.91
N ARG A 39 7.39 -15.20 14.76
CA ARG A 39 6.14 -15.33 15.53
C ARG A 39 5.50 -16.72 15.41
N THR A 40 5.56 -17.33 14.23
CA THR A 40 5.02 -18.68 13.96
C THR A 40 5.66 -19.73 14.85
N VAL A 41 6.98 -19.65 15.04
CA VAL A 41 7.74 -20.61 15.85
C VAL A 41 7.38 -20.44 17.34
N VAL A 42 7.27 -19.19 17.81
CA VAL A 42 6.80 -18.91 19.18
C VAL A 42 5.41 -19.50 19.41
N ILE A 43 4.47 -19.31 18.48
CA ILE A 43 3.11 -19.86 18.58
C ILE A 43 3.13 -21.39 18.68
N GLN A 44 3.93 -22.07 17.85
CA GLN A 44 4.04 -23.53 17.87
C GLN A 44 4.55 -24.05 19.23
N TYR A 45 5.64 -23.49 19.76
CA TYR A 45 6.16 -23.91 21.07
C TYR A 45 5.20 -23.59 22.21
N MET A 46 4.52 -22.44 22.16
CA MET A 46 3.51 -22.08 23.17
C MET A 46 2.29 -23.01 23.13
N LEU A 47 1.89 -23.48 21.94
CA LEU A 47 0.84 -24.50 21.81
C LEU A 47 1.27 -25.83 22.43
N SER A 48 2.50 -26.28 22.17
CA SER A 48 3.04 -27.50 22.78
C SER A 48 3.12 -27.39 24.31
N ALA A 49 3.58 -26.25 24.82
CA ALA A 49 3.62 -25.98 26.27
C ALA A 49 2.20 -25.96 26.86
N LEU A 50 1.24 -25.36 26.19
CA LEU A 50 -0.17 -25.35 26.61
C LEU A 50 -0.73 -26.77 26.72
N VAL A 51 -0.50 -27.62 25.71
CA VAL A 51 -0.93 -29.02 25.73
C VAL A 51 -0.31 -29.77 26.92
N GLY A 52 1.00 -29.61 27.14
CA GLY A 52 1.69 -30.24 28.27
C GLY A 52 1.15 -29.79 29.63
N VAL A 53 0.91 -28.49 29.80
CA VAL A 53 0.31 -27.92 31.03
C VAL A 53 -1.11 -28.44 31.23
N LEU A 54 -1.92 -28.52 30.17
CA LEU A 54 -3.28 -29.05 30.27
C LEU A 54 -3.28 -30.52 30.68
N ILE A 55 -2.43 -31.36 30.08
CA ILE A 55 -2.26 -32.77 30.46
C ILE A 55 -1.90 -32.88 31.95
N PHE A 56 -0.90 -32.12 32.41
CA PHE A 56 -0.45 -32.13 33.81
C PHE A 56 -1.53 -31.70 34.81
N VAL A 57 -2.37 -30.74 34.42
CA VAL A 57 -3.45 -30.22 35.26
C VAL A 57 -4.64 -31.18 35.25
N SER A 58 -4.91 -31.87 34.14
CA SER A 58 -6.02 -32.83 33.98
C SER A 58 -5.74 -34.22 34.54
N ASP A 59 -4.48 -34.55 34.83
CA ASP A 59 -4.05 -35.89 35.29
C ASP A 59 -4.72 -36.35 36.60
N ASN A 60 -5.24 -35.42 37.42
CA ASN A 60 -5.88 -35.73 38.70
C ASN A 60 -7.16 -34.93 38.89
N GLU A 61 -8.27 -35.59 39.23
CA GLU A 61 -9.58 -34.95 39.42
C GLU A 61 -9.56 -33.87 40.52
N GLN A 62 -8.79 -34.06 41.59
CA GLN A 62 -8.65 -33.06 42.64
C GLN A 62 -7.87 -31.82 42.16
N ARG A 63 -6.92 -32.01 41.24
CA ARG A 63 -6.17 -30.90 40.63
C ARG A 63 -7.01 -30.18 39.57
N TRP A 64 -7.77 -30.93 38.79
CA TRP A 64 -8.67 -30.41 37.76
C TRP A 64 -9.82 -29.59 38.35
N SER A 65 -10.45 -30.08 39.41
CA SER A 65 -11.51 -29.35 40.13
C SER A 65 -10.99 -28.03 40.69
N ARG A 66 -9.85 -28.04 41.40
CA ARG A 66 -9.19 -26.82 41.88
C ARG A 66 -8.77 -25.90 40.74
N PHE A 67 -8.29 -26.42 39.61
CA PHE A 67 -7.91 -25.59 38.46
C PHE A 67 -9.09 -24.78 37.91
N LYS A 68 -10.27 -25.40 37.79
CA LYS A 68 -11.49 -24.74 37.28
C LYS A 68 -12.13 -23.77 38.27
N GLU A 69 -11.85 -23.92 39.57
CA GLU A 69 -12.47 -23.17 40.66
C GLU A 69 -12.50 -21.65 40.41
N PRO A 70 -11.40 -20.96 40.04
CA PRO A 70 -11.42 -19.51 39.82
C PRO A 70 -12.31 -19.07 38.65
N ILE A 71 -12.39 -19.90 37.60
CA ILE A 71 -13.21 -19.65 36.41
C ILE A 71 -14.69 -19.80 36.78
N GLN A 72 -15.04 -20.91 37.42
CA GLN A 72 -16.41 -21.18 37.87
C GLN A 72 -16.89 -20.13 38.87
N ARG A 73 -16.04 -19.75 39.84
CA ARG A 73 -16.34 -18.67 40.78
C ARG A 73 -16.69 -17.37 40.06
N THR A 74 -15.87 -16.98 39.08
CA THR A 74 -16.08 -15.74 38.33
C THR A 74 -17.34 -15.77 37.46
N LEU A 75 -17.70 -16.94 36.94
CA LEU A 75 -18.89 -17.09 36.09
C LEU A 75 -20.20 -17.27 36.87
N VAL A 76 -20.16 -17.86 38.07
CA VAL A 76 -21.35 -18.29 38.82
C VAL A 76 -21.63 -17.44 40.07
N GLU A 77 -20.61 -16.98 40.81
CA GLU A 77 -20.82 -16.27 42.08
C GLU A 77 -21.50 -14.90 41.87
N PRO A 78 -22.61 -14.62 42.58
CA PRO A 78 -23.33 -13.34 42.45
C PRO A 78 -22.46 -12.12 42.77
N GLU A 79 -21.55 -12.25 43.73
CA GLU A 79 -20.64 -11.20 44.18
C GLU A 79 -19.69 -10.74 43.06
N ARG A 80 -19.39 -11.60 42.08
CA ARG A 80 -18.49 -11.33 40.95
C ARG A 80 -19.22 -10.86 39.69
N ARG A 81 -20.53 -10.56 39.76
CA ARG A 81 -21.35 -10.15 38.60
C ARG A 81 -20.76 -8.97 37.81
N ARG A 82 -20.16 -7.99 38.49
CA ARG A 82 -19.49 -6.83 37.82
C ARG A 82 -18.27 -7.27 37.02
N LEU A 83 -17.43 -8.13 37.61
CA LEU A 83 -16.25 -8.69 36.94
C LEU A 83 -16.64 -9.53 35.72
N ARG A 84 -17.67 -10.38 35.86
CA ARG A 84 -18.23 -11.15 34.75
C ARG A 84 -18.75 -10.25 33.62
N GLY A 85 -19.51 -9.21 33.96
CA GLY A 85 -20.00 -8.23 32.99
C GLY A 85 -18.87 -7.52 32.26
N ALA A 86 -17.81 -7.10 32.99
CA ALA A 86 -16.63 -6.51 32.39
C ALA A 86 -15.92 -7.46 31.42
N LEU A 87 -15.72 -8.73 31.81
CA LEU A 87 -15.12 -9.75 30.93
C LEU A 87 -15.93 -9.99 29.66
N LEU A 88 -17.26 -10.06 29.77
CA LEU A 88 -18.16 -10.25 28.62
C LEU A 88 -18.12 -9.11 27.60
N VAL A 89 -17.73 -7.90 28.01
CA VAL A 89 -17.57 -6.75 27.10
C VAL A 89 -16.13 -6.62 26.62
N LEU A 90 -15.16 -6.69 27.53
CA LEU A 90 -13.75 -6.45 27.23
C LEU A 90 -13.14 -7.54 26.37
N VAL A 91 -13.50 -8.81 26.57
CA VAL A 91 -12.94 -9.91 25.78
C VAL A 91 -13.36 -9.80 24.30
N PRO A 92 -14.65 -9.67 23.95
CA PRO A 92 -15.04 -9.45 22.56
C PRO A 92 -14.48 -8.16 21.95
N ALA A 93 -14.44 -7.06 22.73
CA ALA A 93 -13.87 -5.80 22.25
C ALA A 93 -12.37 -5.94 21.94
N LEU A 94 -11.62 -6.62 22.79
CA LEU A 94 -10.20 -6.89 22.58
C LEU A 94 -9.98 -7.80 21.37
N VAL A 95 -10.75 -8.89 21.24
CA VAL A 95 -10.68 -9.78 20.08
C VAL A 95 -10.99 -9.00 18.79
N GLY A 96 -12.09 -8.22 18.78
CA GLY A 96 -12.46 -7.39 17.65
C GLY A 96 -11.38 -6.38 17.28
N PHE A 97 -10.77 -5.72 18.26
CA PHE A 97 -9.66 -4.78 18.03
C PHE A 97 -8.42 -5.48 17.46
N VAL A 98 -8.02 -6.62 18.03
CA VAL A 98 -6.87 -7.39 17.53
C VAL A 98 -7.12 -7.87 16.11
N THR A 99 -8.31 -8.42 15.82
CA THR A 99 -8.69 -8.84 14.47
C THR A 99 -8.70 -7.66 13.51
N PHE A 100 -9.30 -6.52 13.87
CA PHE A 100 -9.29 -5.31 13.05
C PHE A 100 -7.87 -4.87 12.70
N GLN A 101 -6.95 -4.85 13.67
CA GLN A 101 -5.56 -4.48 13.43
C GLN A 101 -4.82 -5.47 12.52
N GLN A 102 -5.22 -6.74 12.50
CA GLN A 102 -4.64 -7.76 11.63
C GLN A 102 -5.19 -7.71 10.20
N VAL A 103 -6.48 -7.43 10.04
CA VAL A 103 -7.15 -7.49 8.73
C VAL A 103 -7.33 -6.15 8.04
N ARG A 104 -7.03 -5.03 8.73
CA ARG A 104 -7.15 -3.70 8.14
C ARG A 104 -6.34 -3.63 6.83
N PRO A 105 -6.95 -3.24 5.70
CA PRO A 105 -6.25 -3.16 4.44
C PRO A 105 -5.18 -2.07 4.52
N THR A 106 -3.95 -2.40 4.10
CA THR A 106 -2.89 -1.41 3.92
C THR A 106 -2.70 -1.17 2.43
N VAL A 107 -2.81 0.08 1.99
CA VAL A 107 -2.48 0.47 0.62
C VAL A 107 -0.97 0.65 0.53
N SER A 108 -0.23 -0.46 0.66
CA SER A 108 1.22 -0.49 0.45
C SER A 108 1.51 -0.84 -1.00
N ALA A 109 2.47 -0.12 -1.56
CA ALA A 109 2.90 -0.35 -2.91
C ALA A 109 3.59 -1.73 -2.96
N PRO A 110 3.22 -2.68 -3.85
CA PRO A 110 3.85 -4.00 -3.89
C PRO A 110 5.35 -3.89 -4.19
N ALA A 111 6.16 -4.67 -3.47
CA ALA A 111 7.63 -4.60 -3.48
C ALA A 111 8.31 -5.07 -4.79
N ALA A 112 7.55 -5.27 -5.87
CA ALA A 112 8.12 -5.59 -7.17
C ALA A 112 8.99 -4.42 -7.67
N LEU A 113 10.13 -4.73 -8.30
CA LEU A 113 10.92 -3.75 -9.04
C LEU A 113 10.03 -3.10 -10.12
N ARG A 114 10.01 -1.77 -10.15
CA ARG A 114 9.14 -0.99 -11.03
C ARG A 114 9.97 -0.16 -11.99
N SER A 115 9.61 -0.21 -13.28
CA SER A 115 10.07 0.77 -14.26
C SER A 115 9.17 2.01 -14.16
N VAL A 116 9.75 3.17 -13.82
CA VAL A 116 9.01 4.46 -13.72
C VAL A 116 8.57 4.97 -15.11
N HIS A 117 9.23 4.48 -16.17
CA HIS A 117 8.91 4.73 -17.57
C HIS A 117 8.87 3.40 -18.33
N PRO A 118 7.70 2.73 -18.43
CA PRO A 118 7.59 1.53 -19.26
C PRO A 118 7.83 1.90 -20.72
N ALA A 119 8.33 0.95 -21.51
CA ALA A 119 8.55 1.18 -22.93
C ALA A 119 7.22 1.49 -23.62
N SER A 120 7.16 2.58 -24.40
CA SER A 120 5.97 2.86 -25.21
C SER A 120 5.81 1.79 -26.29
N PRO A 121 4.58 1.38 -26.64
CA PRO A 121 4.35 0.54 -27.79
C PRO A 121 4.79 1.25 -29.08
N VAL A 122 5.16 0.49 -30.12
CA VAL A 122 5.53 1.07 -31.42
C VAL A 122 4.33 1.77 -32.06
N ARG A 123 3.14 1.19 -31.93
CA ARG A 123 1.89 1.69 -32.53
C ARG A 123 0.75 1.69 -31.52
N ILE A 124 -0.14 2.67 -31.66
CA ILE A 124 -1.40 2.76 -30.92
C ILE A 124 -2.55 3.02 -31.88
N THR A 125 -3.75 2.62 -31.50
CA THR A 125 -4.98 2.98 -32.23
C THR A 125 -5.69 4.08 -31.46
N PHE A 126 -5.89 5.25 -32.05
CA PHE A 126 -6.69 6.33 -31.45
C PHE A 126 -7.96 6.52 -32.26
N ARG A 127 -9.12 6.26 -31.63
CA ARG A 127 -10.44 6.34 -32.29
C ARG A 127 -10.49 5.67 -33.67
N GLY A 128 -9.95 4.46 -33.78
CA GLY A 128 -9.91 3.67 -35.01
C GLY A 128 -8.75 4.00 -35.98
N LYS A 129 -7.98 5.07 -35.74
CA LYS A 129 -6.82 5.43 -36.56
C LYS A 129 -5.53 4.91 -35.93
N ALA A 130 -4.78 4.10 -36.68
CA ALA A 130 -3.47 3.65 -36.22
C ALA A 130 -2.43 4.77 -36.33
N MET A 131 -1.63 4.95 -35.28
CA MET A 131 -0.57 5.95 -35.17
C MET A 131 0.73 5.31 -34.68
N GLU A 132 1.85 5.72 -35.24
CA GLU A 132 3.18 5.23 -34.88
C GLU A 132 3.85 6.23 -33.94
N LEU A 133 4.15 5.83 -32.70
CA LEU A 133 4.63 6.76 -31.67
C LEU A 133 6.05 7.28 -31.92
N ALA A 134 6.84 6.56 -32.73
CA ALA A 134 8.20 6.95 -33.07
C ALA A 134 8.25 8.22 -33.94
N THR A 135 7.27 8.38 -34.84
CA THR A 135 7.18 9.46 -35.83
C THR A 135 6.04 10.44 -35.53
N LEU A 136 5.25 10.19 -34.49
CA LEU A 136 4.15 11.06 -34.09
C LEU A 136 4.70 12.35 -33.50
N GLU A 137 4.41 13.48 -34.16
CA GLU A 137 4.80 14.81 -33.73
C GLU A 137 3.58 15.69 -33.47
N ASN A 138 3.76 16.71 -32.62
CA ASN A 138 2.73 17.68 -32.30
C ASN A 138 2.68 18.76 -33.39
N SER A 139 1.75 18.61 -34.35
CA SER A 139 1.57 19.55 -35.45
C SER A 139 1.17 20.96 -35.00
N LEU A 140 0.60 21.11 -33.80
CA LEU A 140 0.18 22.41 -33.26
C LEU A 140 1.36 23.33 -32.95
N ARG A 141 2.57 22.77 -32.75
CA ARG A 141 3.79 23.57 -32.58
C ARG A 141 4.20 24.31 -33.85
N ALA A 142 3.79 23.82 -35.02
CA ALA A 142 4.11 24.43 -36.31
C ALA A 142 3.01 25.39 -36.82
N SER A 143 1.79 25.34 -36.24
CA SER A 143 0.63 26.08 -36.75
C SER A 143 0.57 27.57 -36.40
N GLY A 144 1.61 28.15 -35.81
CA GLY A 144 1.76 29.60 -35.62
C GLY A 144 1.02 30.23 -34.43
N ASP A 145 0.03 29.58 -33.83
CA ASP A 145 -0.71 30.10 -32.66
C ASP A 145 -0.46 29.31 -31.36
N LEU A 146 0.80 29.30 -30.91
CA LEU A 146 1.17 28.60 -29.67
C LEU A 146 0.46 29.16 -28.44
N ALA A 147 0.13 30.46 -28.44
CA ALA A 147 -0.52 31.12 -27.31
C ALA A 147 -1.98 30.66 -27.15
N GLU A 148 -2.73 30.55 -28.25
CA GLU A 148 -4.07 29.98 -28.24
C GLU A 148 -4.04 28.52 -27.79
N HIS A 149 -3.13 27.71 -28.35
CA HIS A 149 -2.99 26.30 -27.96
C HIS A 149 -2.62 26.11 -26.49
N TYR A 150 -1.75 26.97 -25.96
CA TYR A 150 -1.43 27.01 -24.53
C TYR A 150 -2.67 27.31 -23.69
N ALA A 151 -3.45 28.34 -24.04
CA ALA A 151 -4.63 28.74 -23.31
C ALA A 151 -5.73 27.66 -23.34
N ALA A 152 -5.93 27.03 -24.49
CA ALA A 152 -6.84 25.90 -24.65
C ALA A 152 -6.39 24.69 -23.82
N GLY A 153 -5.10 24.36 -23.86
CA GLY A 153 -4.50 23.27 -23.09
C GLY A 153 -4.62 23.47 -21.59
N LYS A 154 -4.39 24.71 -21.12
CA LYS A 154 -4.60 25.09 -19.72
C LYS A 154 -6.05 24.85 -19.30
N ARG A 155 -7.02 25.28 -20.11
CA ARG A 155 -8.45 25.04 -19.81
C ARG A 155 -8.76 23.55 -19.67
N VAL A 156 -8.29 22.73 -20.61
CA VAL A 156 -8.52 21.28 -20.56
C VAL A 156 -7.85 20.66 -19.33
N TYR A 157 -6.61 21.04 -19.01
CA TYR A 157 -5.90 20.54 -17.83
C TYR A 157 -6.65 20.86 -16.53
N TYR A 158 -7.10 22.10 -16.35
CA TYR A 158 -7.80 22.53 -15.13
C TYR A 158 -9.16 21.84 -14.96
N GLN A 159 -9.85 21.54 -16.06
CA GLN A 159 -11.13 20.83 -16.03
C GLN A 159 -10.99 19.33 -15.73
N ASN A 160 -9.90 18.71 -16.20
CA ASN A 160 -9.82 17.25 -16.30
C ASN A 160 -8.67 16.62 -15.48
N CYS A 161 -7.50 17.26 -15.46
CA CYS A 161 -6.25 16.68 -14.96
C CYS A 161 -5.89 17.18 -13.55
N LEU A 162 -6.20 18.44 -13.25
CA LEU A 162 -5.90 19.11 -11.99
C LEU A 162 -6.35 18.35 -10.72
N PRO A 163 -7.55 17.71 -10.68
CA PRO A 163 -7.99 17.01 -9.47
C PRO A 163 -7.02 15.93 -8.99
N CYS A 164 -6.23 15.34 -9.90
CA CYS A 164 -5.21 14.34 -9.56
C CYS A 164 -3.79 14.89 -9.62
N HIS A 165 -3.47 15.75 -10.59
CA HIS A 165 -2.10 16.19 -10.84
C HIS A 165 -1.71 17.51 -10.16
N GLY A 166 -2.66 18.25 -9.59
CA GLY A 166 -2.40 19.51 -8.87
C GLY A 166 -2.29 20.73 -9.78
N ASP A 167 -2.52 21.92 -9.22
CA ASP A 167 -2.36 23.20 -9.92
C ASP A 167 -0.89 23.61 -10.10
N LEU A 168 -0.02 23.13 -9.20
CA LEU A 168 1.43 23.28 -9.28
C LEU A 168 2.14 22.25 -10.17
N LEU A 169 1.39 21.37 -10.85
CA LEU A 169 1.92 20.30 -11.69
C LEU A 169 2.83 19.31 -10.93
N ASP A 170 2.63 19.16 -9.62
CA ASP A 170 3.51 18.40 -8.71
C ASP A 170 2.98 16.99 -8.37
N GLY A 171 1.87 16.58 -8.99
CA GLY A 171 1.24 15.29 -8.74
C GLY A 171 0.46 15.23 -7.42
N ARG A 172 0.21 16.39 -6.76
CA ARG A 172 -0.46 16.49 -5.46
C ARG A 172 -1.85 17.11 -5.56
N GLY A 173 -2.62 16.71 -6.58
CA GLY A 173 -4.02 17.11 -6.69
C GLY A 173 -4.87 16.62 -5.51
N HIS A 174 -6.07 17.21 -5.34
CA HIS A 174 -6.98 16.90 -4.24
C HIS A 174 -7.23 15.39 -4.05
N PHE A 175 -7.31 14.62 -5.14
CA PHE A 175 -7.55 13.18 -5.11
C PHE A 175 -6.27 12.33 -5.19
N ALA A 176 -5.08 12.93 -5.30
CA ALA A 176 -3.81 12.21 -5.48
C ALA A 176 -3.56 11.16 -4.39
N HIS A 177 -3.90 11.49 -3.14
CA HIS A 177 -3.70 10.63 -1.96
C HIS A 177 -4.53 9.34 -1.99
N GLY A 178 -5.57 9.26 -2.84
CA GLY A 178 -6.34 8.04 -3.05
C GLY A 178 -5.63 6.99 -3.91
N PHE A 179 -4.50 7.33 -4.53
CA PHE A 179 -3.78 6.46 -5.46
C PHE A 179 -2.42 6.02 -4.90
N ASN A 180 -2.05 4.78 -5.19
CA ASN A 180 -0.72 4.25 -4.90
C ASN A 180 -0.17 3.47 -6.10
N PRO A 181 0.89 3.97 -6.79
CA PRO A 181 1.60 5.21 -6.49
C PRO A 181 0.75 6.45 -6.80
N THR A 182 1.06 7.57 -6.13
CA THR A 182 0.48 8.88 -6.48
C THR A 182 0.91 9.28 -7.89
N PRO A 183 0.17 10.19 -8.57
CA PRO A 183 0.62 10.78 -9.82
C PRO A 183 2.04 11.35 -9.69
N LEU A 184 2.83 11.19 -10.75
CA LEU A 184 4.18 11.76 -10.81
C LEU A 184 4.10 13.29 -10.95
N PRO A 185 5.06 14.04 -10.37
CA PRO A 185 5.23 15.45 -10.70
C PRO A 185 5.62 15.62 -12.17
N PHE A 186 5.44 16.82 -12.71
CA PHE A 186 5.91 17.22 -14.02
C PHE A 186 7.15 18.12 -13.87
N ASP A 187 8.28 17.49 -13.63
CA ASP A 187 9.57 18.15 -13.39
C ASP A 187 10.70 17.57 -14.28
N GLY A 188 11.93 18.04 -14.06
CA GLY A 188 13.11 17.58 -14.82
C GLY A 188 13.41 16.08 -14.66
N SER A 189 12.93 15.44 -13.58
CA SER A 189 13.14 14.01 -13.35
C SER A 189 12.11 13.12 -14.07
N THR A 190 11.06 13.73 -14.62
CA THR A 190 9.88 13.03 -15.15
C THR A 190 9.59 13.46 -16.58
N ILE A 191 8.81 14.52 -16.80
CA ILE A 191 8.29 14.89 -18.11
C ILE A 191 9.39 15.32 -19.10
N ALA A 192 10.50 15.89 -18.61
CA ALA A 192 11.66 16.25 -19.44
C ALA A 192 12.36 15.03 -20.06
N GLN A 193 12.17 13.84 -19.49
CA GLN A 193 12.72 12.59 -20.03
C GLN A 193 11.84 11.98 -21.13
N LEU A 194 10.66 12.55 -21.37
CA LEU A 194 9.66 11.98 -22.26
C LEU A 194 9.58 12.75 -23.57
N ARG A 195 9.20 12.04 -24.63
CA ARG A 195 8.79 12.66 -25.90
C ARG A 195 7.33 13.05 -25.80
N GLU A 196 6.91 14.05 -26.57
CA GLU A 196 5.49 14.44 -26.62
C GLU A 196 4.59 13.29 -27.07
N SER A 197 5.05 12.43 -27.99
CA SER A 197 4.30 11.22 -28.40
C SER A 197 4.09 10.22 -27.27
N PHE A 198 5.05 10.10 -26.36
CA PHE A 198 4.90 9.27 -25.16
C PHE A 198 3.84 9.87 -24.25
N VAL A 199 3.88 11.18 -23.99
CA VAL A 199 2.89 11.87 -23.16
C VAL A 199 1.49 11.76 -23.79
N PHE A 200 1.39 11.91 -25.11
CA PHE A 200 0.15 11.70 -25.88
C PHE A 200 -0.42 10.31 -25.64
N TRP A 201 0.41 9.27 -25.75
CA TRP A 201 -0.02 7.90 -25.46
C TRP A 201 -0.51 7.73 -24.03
N ARG A 202 0.22 8.27 -23.03
CA ARG A 202 -0.19 8.19 -21.62
C ARG A 202 -1.54 8.87 -21.37
N ILE A 203 -1.77 10.04 -21.98
CA ILE A 203 -3.07 10.73 -21.88
C ILE A 203 -4.16 9.94 -22.59
N ALA A 204 -3.96 9.59 -23.86
CA ALA A 204 -4.98 8.91 -24.66
C ALA A 204 -5.42 7.57 -24.04
N LYS A 205 -4.47 6.75 -23.59
CA LYS A 205 -4.74 5.38 -23.13
C LYS A 205 -4.89 5.22 -21.63
N GLY A 206 -4.41 6.15 -20.82
CA GLY A 206 -4.50 6.05 -19.37
C GLY A 206 -3.81 4.80 -18.80
N GLY A 207 -4.45 4.16 -17.83
CA GLY A 207 -3.98 2.92 -17.20
C GLY A 207 -4.08 1.63 -18.02
N PRO A 208 -5.20 1.36 -18.73
CA PRO A 208 -5.37 0.11 -19.47
C PRO A 208 -4.30 -0.13 -20.54
N GLY A 209 -3.84 -1.38 -20.66
CA GLY A 209 -2.89 -1.80 -21.71
C GLY A 209 -1.42 -1.43 -21.46
N LEU A 210 -1.06 -1.03 -20.24
CA LEU A 210 0.34 -0.86 -19.86
C LEU A 210 1.13 -2.19 -19.96
N PRO A 211 2.40 -2.15 -20.43
CA PRO A 211 3.26 -3.33 -20.45
C PRO A 211 3.42 -3.99 -19.08
N ARG A 212 3.79 -5.27 -19.04
CA ARG A 212 3.92 -6.03 -17.78
C ARG A 212 5.01 -5.48 -16.85
N GLU A 213 6.06 -4.86 -17.38
CA GLU A 213 7.06 -4.11 -16.61
C GLU A 213 6.49 -2.83 -15.95
N GLY A 214 5.36 -2.35 -16.48
CA GLY A 214 4.48 -1.35 -15.89
C GLY A 214 3.36 -1.98 -15.05
N ALA A 215 3.43 -3.25 -14.65
CA ALA A 215 2.49 -3.83 -13.67
C ALA A 215 3.14 -3.92 -12.28
N PRO A 216 2.41 -3.61 -11.20
CA PRO A 216 0.98 -3.29 -11.14
C PRO A 216 0.76 -1.78 -11.12
N TRP A 217 1.34 -1.02 -12.07
CA TRP A 217 0.89 0.33 -12.34
C TRP A 217 -0.47 0.25 -13.06
N ASN A 218 -1.49 -0.25 -12.35
CA ASN A 218 -2.87 0.05 -12.70
C ASN A 218 -3.05 1.55 -12.44
N SER A 219 -2.46 2.36 -13.33
CA SER A 219 -2.56 3.81 -13.27
C SER A 219 -4.04 4.13 -13.26
N ALA A 220 -4.47 4.88 -12.25
CA ALA A 220 -5.86 5.33 -12.17
C ALA A 220 -6.17 6.43 -13.18
N MET A 221 -5.22 6.78 -14.06
CA MET A 221 -5.41 7.75 -15.12
C MET A 221 -6.49 7.23 -16.09
N PRO A 222 -7.57 8.00 -16.31
CA PRO A 222 -8.63 7.62 -17.24
C PRO A 222 -8.14 7.45 -18.67
N VAL A 223 -8.91 6.72 -19.47
CA VAL A 223 -8.71 6.56 -20.91
C VAL A 223 -9.23 7.83 -21.61
N TRP A 224 -8.41 8.88 -21.69
CA TRP A 224 -8.89 10.19 -22.14
C TRP A 224 -9.28 10.24 -23.62
N GLU A 225 -8.87 9.29 -24.46
CA GLU A 225 -9.32 9.27 -25.86
C GLU A 225 -10.84 9.14 -26.02
N ASP A 226 -11.54 8.64 -25.00
CA ASP A 226 -13.01 8.55 -24.99
C ASP A 226 -13.67 9.92 -24.76
N PHE A 227 -12.93 10.89 -24.20
CA PHE A 227 -13.47 12.19 -23.75
C PHE A 227 -12.84 13.38 -24.50
N LEU A 228 -11.56 13.30 -24.85
CA LEU A 228 -10.78 14.38 -25.46
C LEU A 228 -10.46 14.07 -26.91
N THR A 229 -10.49 15.12 -27.73
CA THR A 229 -10.00 15.08 -29.11
C THR A 229 -8.47 15.00 -29.16
N GLN A 230 -7.93 14.60 -30.32
CA GLN A 230 -6.48 14.57 -30.53
C GLN A 230 -5.86 15.96 -30.33
N GLU A 231 -6.53 17.01 -30.79
CA GLU A 231 -6.10 18.39 -30.67
C GLU A 231 -6.05 18.84 -29.21
N GLU A 232 -7.09 18.58 -28.42
CA GLU A 232 -7.12 18.90 -26.98
C GLU A 232 -6.00 18.20 -26.20
N ILE A 233 -5.69 16.95 -26.53
CA ILE A 233 -4.56 16.23 -25.91
C ILE A 233 -3.24 16.92 -26.25
N TRP A 234 -3.04 17.32 -27.51
CA TRP A 234 -1.84 18.05 -27.92
C TRP A 234 -1.73 19.44 -27.26
N GLN A 235 -2.85 20.13 -27.09
CA GLN A 235 -2.92 21.40 -26.38
C GLN A 235 -2.54 21.24 -24.91
N VAL A 236 -3.03 20.18 -24.23
CA VAL A 236 -2.60 19.87 -22.84
C VAL A 236 -1.10 19.62 -22.78
N ILE A 237 -0.52 18.90 -23.75
CA ILE A 237 0.91 18.65 -23.80
C ILE A 237 1.70 19.94 -23.97
N ILE A 238 1.24 20.85 -24.85
CA ILE A 238 1.81 22.20 -24.97
C ILE A 238 1.76 22.90 -23.62
N PHE A 239 0.58 22.97 -22.98
CA PHE A 239 0.44 23.59 -21.67
C PHE A 239 1.43 23.02 -20.64
N LEU A 240 1.58 21.69 -20.54
CA LEU A 240 2.50 21.07 -19.58
C LEU A 240 3.96 21.47 -19.81
N TYR A 241 4.46 21.43 -21.05
CA TYR A 241 5.85 21.78 -21.34
C TYR A 241 6.09 23.30 -21.21
N GLU A 242 5.20 24.14 -21.72
CA GLU A 242 5.33 25.59 -21.62
C GLU A 242 5.21 26.08 -20.17
N GLN A 243 4.28 25.53 -19.38
CA GLN A 243 4.07 25.91 -17.97
C GLN A 243 5.22 25.48 -17.07
N THR A 244 5.85 24.33 -17.36
CA THR A 244 7.02 23.85 -16.60
C THR A 244 8.32 24.51 -17.06
N GLY A 245 8.33 25.15 -18.24
CA GLY A 245 9.54 25.66 -18.88
C GLY A 245 10.51 24.55 -19.33
N LEU A 246 10.05 23.30 -19.41
CA LEU A 246 10.85 22.14 -19.80
C LEU A 246 10.68 21.86 -21.29
N ASN A 247 11.70 21.28 -21.90
CA ASN A 247 11.65 20.84 -23.30
C ASN A 247 11.40 19.32 -23.38
N PRO A 248 10.60 18.85 -24.36
CA PRO A 248 10.45 17.43 -24.61
C PRO A 248 11.76 16.82 -25.13
N ARG A 249 12.00 15.55 -24.82
CA ARG A 249 13.13 14.80 -25.36
C ARG A 249 12.98 14.72 -26.89
N ARG A 250 13.99 15.16 -27.64
CA ARG A 250 14.06 14.98 -29.11
C ARG A 250 14.78 13.68 -29.45
N LEU A 251 14.53 13.13 -30.64
CA LEU A 251 15.38 12.09 -31.20
C LEU A 251 16.78 12.67 -31.36
N GLY A 252 17.78 12.07 -30.71
CA GLY A 252 19.15 12.32 -31.09
C GLY A 252 19.34 11.83 -32.52
N VAL A 253 19.81 12.71 -33.40
CA VAL A 253 20.76 12.27 -34.42
C VAL A 253 21.89 11.64 -33.61
N GLU A 254 22.16 10.35 -33.81
CA GLU A 254 23.31 9.69 -33.21
C GLU A 254 24.54 10.53 -33.54
N GLY A 255 25.16 11.12 -32.53
CA GLY A 255 26.37 11.90 -32.70
C GLY A 255 27.51 10.97 -33.07
N GLU A 256 27.82 10.90 -34.37
CA GLU A 256 29.17 10.64 -34.82
C GLU A 256 30.08 11.81 -34.38
N GLY A 257 31.16 11.51 -33.67
CA GLY A 257 32.31 12.40 -33.42
C GLY A 257 32.36 13.03 -32.03
N GLY A 258 33.43 12.92 -31.23
CA GLY A 258 34.73 12.33 -31.47
C GLY A 258 35.49 12.18 -30.15
N HIS A 259 36.32 11.14 -30.08
CA HIS A 259 37.43 11.07 -29.14
C HIS A 259 38.59 11.89 -29.73
N GLU A 260 38.90 13.03 -29.13
CA GLU A 260 40.25 13.62 -29.07
C GLU A 260 40.50 14.13 -27.66
#